data_AF-A0A917XP23-F1
#
_entry.id   AF-A0A917XP23-F1
#
_cell.length_a   1.000
_cell.length_b   1.000
_cell.length_c   1.000
_cell.angle_alpha   90.00
_cell.angle_beta   90.00
_cell.angle_gamma   90.00
#
_symmetry.space_group_name_H-M   'P 1'
#
loop_
_entity.id
_entity.type
_entity.pdbx_description
1 polymer ?
#
loop_
_entity_poly.entity_id
_entity_poly.type
_entity_poly.pdbx_seq_one_letter_code
_entity_poly.pdbx_strand_id
1 'polypeptide(L)'
;MAGHLAQEAPALLTAARGSAPPLIVLNGASSPASEIEEECSRTFEVFGDTSMDAALDAVRAKGLFAGDALHGAPQRTVDEIRGVLRHAAVRLLIEDVASTDDLEESAAPLVDHYIGWLAHLVAAHNNTAPRWNGETPHVISRDHPYREDWPGASATGTVVVECERDRLLGTPATREAILGFLFRA
;
A
#
# COMPACT_ATOMS: atom_id res chain seq x y z
N MET A 1 0.52 -1.41 -6.10
CA MET A 1 1.12 -0.51 -5.08
C MET A 1 0.38 0.80 -5.07
N ALA A 2 -0.03 1.20 -3.88
CA ALA A 2 -0.82 2.36 -3.44
C ALA A 2 -0.36 3.77 -3.90
N GLY A 3 0.11 3.93 -5.14
CA GLY A 3 0.58 5.20 -5.69
C GLY A 3 -0.51 6.28 -5.74
N HIS A 4 -1.78 5.91 -5.70
CA HIS A 4 -2.90 6.84 -5.64
C HIS A 4 -2.76 7.80 -4.43
N LEU A 5 -2.43 7.31 -3.23
CA LEU A 5 -2.34 8.16 -2.03
C LEU A 5 -1.35 9.33 -2.21
N ALA A 6 -0.34 9.17 -3.07
CA ALA A 6 0.65 10.21 -3.33
C ALA A 6 0.05 11.48 -3.97
N GLN A 7 -1.17 11.44 -4.52
CA GLN A 7 -1.86 12.59 -5.15
C GLN A 7 -2.41 13.61 -4.14
N GLU A 8 -2.67 13.20 -2.90
CA GLU A 8 -3.19 14.11 -1.85
C GLU A 8 -2.15 15.20 -1.50
N ALA A 9 -0.86 14.84 -1.47
CA ALA A 9 0.22 15.78 -1.19
C ALA A 9 0.38 16.91 -2.25
N PRO A 10 0.49 16.64 -3.56
CA PRO A 10 0.55 17.69 -4.58
C PRO A 10 -0.75 18.50 -4.63
N ALA A 11 -1.93 17.90 -4.39
CA ALA A 11 -3.18 18.66 -4.31
C ALA A 11 -3.15 19.70 -3.16
N LEU A 12 -2.68 19.32 -1.97
CA LEU A 12 -2.49 20.24 -0.85
C LEU A 12 -1.46 21.34 -1.17
N LEU A 13 -0.35 20.98 -1.83
CA LEU A 13 0.66 21.95 -2.25
C LEU A 13 0.11 22.94 -3.27
N THR A 14 -0.69 22.49 -4.23
CA THR A 14 -1.36 23.34 -5.22
C THR A 14 -2.34 24.29 -4.55
N ALA A 15 -3.15 23.80 -3.62
CA ALA A 15 -4.06 24.65 -2.86
C ALA A 15 -3.32 25.73 -2.06
N ALA A 16 -2.17 25.39 -1.47
CA ALA A 16 -1.39 26.31 -0.65
C ALA A 16 -0.54 27.32 -1.45
N ARG A 17 -0.03 26.92 -2.64
CA ARG A 17 0.96 27.70 -3.39
C ARG A 17 0.48 28.22 -4.74
N GLY A 18 -0.67 27.75 -5.23
CA GLY A 18 -1.22 28.09 -6.54
C GLY A 18 -0.48 27.47 -7.72
N SER A 19 0.58 26.69 -7.49
CA SER A 19 1.32 25.96 -8.53
C SER A 19 1.09 24.45 -8.41
N ALA A 20 0.89 23.80 -9.56
CA ALA A 20 0.71 22.36 -9.65
C ALA A 20 2.06 21.67 -9.85
N PRO A 21 2.68 21.09 -8.81
CA PRO A 21 3.93 20.38 -9.01
C PRO A 21 3.69 19.11 -9.84
N PRO A 22 4.68 18.68 -10.63
CA PRO A 22 4.60 17.38 -11.27
C PRO A 22 4.66 16.25 -10.23
N LEU A 23 3.98 15.14 -10.50
CA LEU A 23 4.01 13.94 -9.68
C LEU A 23 4.58 12.78 -10.51
N ILE A 24 5.77 12.30 -10.17
CA ILE A 24 6.34 11.13 -10.83
C ILE A 24 5.84 9.87 -10.13
N VAL A 25 5.13 9.02 -10.87
CA VAL A 25 4.60 7.77 -10.33
C VAL A 25 5.36 6.58 -10.90
N LEU A 26 5.83 5.72 -10.00
CA LEU A 26 6.58 4.51 -10.34
C LEU A 26 5.74 3.29 -9.99
N ASN A 27 5.26 2.59 -11.02
CA ASN A 27 4.50 1.35 -10.90
C ASN A 27 3.31 1.44 -9.91
N GLY A 28 2.64 2.59 -9.93
CA GLY A 28 1.53 2.91 -9.03
C GLY A 28 0.20 2.45 -9.62
N ALA A 29 -0.69 1.99 -8.76
CA ALA A 29 -2.07 1.64 -9.11
C ALA A 29 -3.00 2.02 -7.95
N SER A 30 -4.30 1.91 -8.19
CA SER A 30 -5.28 1.88 -7.10
C SER A 30 -5.04 0.65 -6.22
N SER A 31 -5.43 0.74 -4.94
CA SER A 31 -5.34 -0.39 -4.01
C SER A 31 -6.74 -0.99 -3.86
N PRO A 32 -7.13 -1.99 -4.67
CA PRO A 32 -8.42 -2.65 -4.50
C PRO A 32 -8.45 -3.42 -3.18
N ALA A 33 -9.66 -3.70 -2.68
CA ALA A 33 -9.86 -4.49 -1.47
C ALA A 33 -9.16 -5.86 -1.54
N SER A 34 -9.13 -6.48 -2.73
CA SER A 34 -8.42 -7.74 -2.95
C SER A 34 -6.90 -7.63 -2.75
N GLU A 35 -6.25 -6.52 -3.12
CA GLU A 35 -4.81 -6.33 -2.88
C GLU A 35 -4.53 -6.20 -1.37
N ILE A 36 -5.45 -5.56 -0.61
CA ILE A 36 -5.35 -5.49 0.87
C ILE A 36 -5.48 -6.89 1.48
N GLU A 37 -6.45 -7.68 1.03
CA GLU A 37 -6.65 -9.06 1.50
C GLU A 37 -5.45 -9.95 1.16
N GLU A 38 -4.90 -9.85 -0.06
CA GLU A 38 -3.72 -10.59 -0.49
C GLU A 38 -2.47 -10.23 0.33
N GLU A 39 -2.24 -8.94 0.60
CA GLU A 39 -1.13 -8.47 1.44
C GLU A 39 -1.31 -8.88 2.91
N CYS A 40 -2.55 -8.88 3.40
CA CYS A 40 -2.85 -9.43 4.72
C CYS A 40 -2.55 -10.93 4.74
N SER A 41 -2.98 -11.69 3.73
CA SER A 41 -2.72 -13.13 3.64
C SER A 41 -1.22 -13.42 3.67
N ARG A 42 -0.42 -12.70 2.85
CA ARG A 42 1.05 -12.78 2.85
C ARG A 42 1.66 -12.44 4.20
N THR A 43 1.11 -11.45 4.91
CA THR A 43 1.55 -11.11 6.27
C THR A 43 1.39 -12.31 7.20
N PHE A 44 0.21 -12.96 7.20
CA PHE A 44 -0.04 -14.14 8.04
C PHE A 44 0.83 -15.35 7.63
N GLU A 45 1.11 -15.53 6.33
CA GLU A 45 2.00 -16.59 5.84
C GLU A 45 3.44 -16.48 6.36
N VAL A 46 3.97 -15.27 6.56
CA VAL A 46 5.33 -15.07 7.12
C VAL A 46 5.46 -15.69 8.51
N PHE A 47 4.37 -15.79 9.26
CA PHE A 47 4.36 -16.38 10.60
C PHE A 47 4.25 -17.92 10.58
N GLY A 48 3.97 -18.54 9.42
CA GLY A 48 4.34 -19.93 9.12
C GLY A 48 3.59 -21.06 9.84
N ASP A 49 2.40 -20.83 10.41
CA ASP A 49 1.69 -21.83 11.21
C ASP A 49 0.18 -21.93 10.89
N THR A 50 -0.40 -23.11 11.10
CA THR A 50 -1.83 -23.43 11.00
C THR A 50 -2.70 -22.53 11.88
N SER A 51 -2.17 -22.03 13.00
CA SER A 51 -2.88 -21.05 13.83
C SER A 51 -3.05 -19.69 13.15
N MET A 52 -2.20 -19.36 12.17
CA MET A 52 -2.29 -18.13 11.36
C MET A 52 -3.40 -18.24 10.32
N ASP A 53 -3.61 -19.42 9.73
CA ASP A 53 -4.71 -19.66 8.79
C ASP A 53 -6.06 -19.44 9.48
N ALA A 54 -6.22 -19.98 10.69
CA ALA A 54 -7.44 -19.77 11.49
C ALA A 54 -7.65 -18.29 11.88
N ALA A 55 -6.56 -17.56 12.13
CA ALA A 55 -6.62 -16.14 12.45
C ALA A 55 -7.01 -15.30 11.22
N LEU A 56 -6.45 -15.62 10.04
CA LEU A 56 -6.82 -15.00 8.78
C LEU A 56 -8.29 -15.29 8.41
N ASP A 57 -8.75 -16.53 8.60
CA ASP A 57 -10.15 -16.89 8.39
C ASP A 57 -11.09 -16.14 9.33
N ALA A 58 -10.68 -15.87 10.57
CA ALA A 58 -11.44 -15.02 11.49
C ALA A 58 -11.54 -13.56 10.99
N VAL A 59 -10.47 -13.02 10.40
CA VAL A 59 -10.50 -11.69 9.75
C VAL A 59 -11.47 -11.67 8.57
N ARG A 60 -11.42 -12.70 7.71
CA ARG A 60 -12.30 -12.84 6.54
C ARG A 60 -13.77 -13.00 6.96
N ALA A 61 -14.06 -13.85 7.94
CA ALA A 61 -15.41 -14.12 8.42
C ALA A 61 -16.10 -12.87 9.01
N LYS A 62 -15.32 -11.92 9.53
CA LYS A 62 -15.80 -10.61 9.98
C LYS A 62 -16.10 -9.64 8.84
N GLY A 63 -15.78 -9.99 7.60
CA GLY A 63 -15.97 -9.12 6.43
C GLY A 63 -15.07 -7.88 6.44
N LEU A 64 -13.90 -7.95 7.08
CA LEU A 64 -13.01 -6.78 7.25
C LEU A 64 -12.42 -6.28 5.93
N PHE A 65 -12.38 -7.11 4.88
CA PHE A 65 -11.98 -6.71 3.52
C PHE A 65 -13.16 -6.28 2.64
N ALA A 66 -14.39 -6.29 3.14
CA ALA A 66 -15.53 -5.78 2.37
C ALA A 66 -15.39 -4.28 2.13
N GLY A 67 -15.80 -3.80 0.96
CA GLY A 67 -15.74 -2.37 0.61
C GLY A 67 -16.41 -1.46 1.64
N ASP A 68 -17.57 -1.87 2.16
CA ASP A 68 -18.29 -1.12 3.20
C ASP A 68 -17.50 -1.01 4.52
N ALA A 69 -16.76 -2.06 4.90
CA ALA A 69 -15.93 -2.04 6.11
C ALA A 69 -14.68 -1.16 5.91
N LEU A 70 -14.02 -1.31 4.75
CA LEU A 70 -12.84 -0.52 4.38
C LEU A 70 -13.15 0.97 4.22
N HIS A 71 -14.34 1.32 3.72
CA HIS A 71 -14.74 2.71 3.49
C HIS A 71 -15.44 3.33 4.69
N GLY A 72 -16.35 2.58 5.34
CA GLY A 72 -17.16 3.08 6.45
C GLY A 72 -16.41 3.20 7.77
N ALA A 73 -15.39 2.35 7.98
CA ALA A 73 -14.64 2.34 9.24
C ALA A 73 -13.15 1.90 9.06
N PRO A 74 -12.36 2.58 8.21
CA PRO A 74 -10.99 2.16 7.87
C PRO A 74 -10.09 1.94 9.09
N GLN A 75 -10.11 2.87 10.04
CA GLN A 75 -9.30 2.77 11.27
C GLN A 75 -9.67 1.55 12.10
N ARG A 76 -10.98 1.31 12.28
CA ARG A 76 -11.49 0.16 13.02
C ARG A 76 -11.08 -1.15 12.33
N THR A 77 -11.16 -1.22 11.01
CA THR A 77 -10.72 -2.39 10.23
C THR A 77 -9.25 -2.70 10.49
N VAL A 78 -8.37 -1.69 10.42
CA VAL A 78 -6.94 -1.84 10.71
C VAL A 78 -6.70 -2.28 12.16
N ASP A 79 -7.41 -1.69 13.12
CA ASP A 79 -7.27 -2.02 14.54
C ASP A 79 -7.73 -3.45 14.87
N GLU A 80 -8.80 -3.92 14.22
CA GLU A 80 -9.27 -5.30 14.36
C GLU A 80 -8.28 -6.30 13.76
N ILE A 81 -7.69 -6.00 12.58
CA ILE A 81 -6.63 -6.84 11.99
C ILE A 81 -5.40 -6.86 12.92
N ARG A 82 -4.99 -5.70 13.47
CA ARG A 82 -3.90 -5.61 14.46
C ARG A 82 -4.15 -6.50 15.66
N GLY A 83 -5.36 -6.47 16.22
CA GLY A 83 -5.74 -7.28 17.37
C GLY A 83 -5.62 -8.77 17.09
N VAL A 84 -6.09 -9.23 15.92
CA VAL A 84 -5.98 -10.62 15.51
C VAL A 84 -4.51 -11.01 15.30
N LEU A 85 -3.75 -10.21 14.55
CA LEU A 85 -2.34 -10.51 14.26
C LEU A 85 -1.48 -10.52 15.53
N ARG A 86 -1.69 -9.58 16.46
CA ARG A 86 -1.00 -9.55 17.76
C ARG A 86 -1.30 -10.79 18.59
N HIS A 87 -2.57 -11.17 18.70
CA HIS A 87 -2.94 -12.37 19.44
C HIS A 87 -2.30 -13.63 18.84
N ALA A 88 -2.27 -13.70 17.51
CA ALA A 88 -1.65 -14.79 16.77
C ALA A 88 -0.12 -14.83 16.99
N ALA A 89 0.57 -13.69 16.86
CA ALA A 89 2.01 -13.57 17.07
C ALA A 89 2.44 -13.93 18.50
N VAL A 90 1.69 -13.48 19.52
CA VAL A 90 1.97 -13.85 20.93
C VAL A 90 1.87 -15.37 21.12
N ARG A 91 0.86 -16.02 20.53
CA ARG A 91 0.71 -17.48 20.62
C ARG A 91 1.89 -18.25 20.03
N LEU A 92 2.47 -17.77 18.93
CA LEU A 92 3.66 -18.38 18.33
C LEU A 92 4.87 -18.28 19.26
N LEU A 93 5.06 -17.12 19.89
CA LEU A 93 6.21 -16.94 20.78
C LEU A 93 6.07 -17.69 22.12
N ILE A 94 4.85 -18.04 22.55
CA ILE A 94 4.61 -18.86 23.76
C ILE A 94 5.30 -20.23 23.64
N GLU A 95 5.48 -20.75 22.43
CA GLU A 95 6.16 -22.04 22.22
C GLU A 95 7.67 -21.96 22.48
N ASP A 96 8.25 -20.76 22.48
CA ASP A 96 9.70 -20.53 22.54
C ASP A 96 10.22 -19.84 23.82
N VAL A 97 9.37 -19.27 24.69
CA VAL A 97 9.84 -18.41 25.82
C VAL A 97 9.05 -18.60 27.13
N ALA A 98 9.73 -18.41 28.27
CA ALA A 98 9.26 -18.77 29.63
C ALA A 98 8.38 -17.71 30.36
N SER A 99 8.17 -16.50 29.79
CA SER A 99 7.52 -15.36 30.47
C SER A 99 6.61 -14.60 29.50
N THR A 100 5.34 -14.37 29.85
CA THR A 100 4.33 -13.77 28.95
C THR A 100 4.50 -12.27 28.71
N ASP A 101 5.06 -11.54 29.68
CA ASP A 101 5.20 -10.08 29.58
C ASP A 101 6.28 -9.70 28.56
N ASP A 102 7.38 -10.48 28.51
CA ASP A 102 8.46 -10.28 27.54
C ASP A 102 8.02 -10.62 26.10
N LEU A 103 7.00 -11.47 25.95
CA LEU A 103 6.49 -11.91 24.65
C LEU A 103 5.68 -10.84 23.93
N GLU A 104 4.82 -10.13 24.66
CA GLU A 104 4.03 -9.06 24.06
C GLU A 104 4.90 -7.90 23.60
N GLU A 105 5.92 -7.54 24.39
CA GLU A 105 6.88 -6.49 24.02
C GLU A 105 7.71 -6.89 22.80
N SER A 106 8.09 -8.17 22.69
CA SER A 106 8.86 -8.69 21.55
C SER A 106 8.02 -8.81 20.27
N ALA A 107 6.73 -9.13 20.36
CA ALA A 107 5.84 -9.27 19.20
C ALA A 107 5.44 -7.91 18.60
N ALA A 108 5.33 -6.86 19.43
CA ALA A 108 4.75 -5.59 19.02
C ALA A 108 5.45 -4.93 17.81
N PRO A 109 6.79 -4.79 17.75
CA PRO A 109 7.46 -4.16 16.61
C PRO A 109 7.24 -4.88 15.28
N LEU A 110 7.17 -6.21 15.32
CA LEU A 110 6.94 -7.04 14.14
C LEU A 110 5.51 -6.84 13.63
N VAL A 111 4.52 -6.85 14.52
CA VAL A 111 3.11 -6.60 14.19
C VAL A 111 2.93 -5.17 13.65
N ASP A 112 3.53 -4.19 14.32
CA ASP A 112 3.42 -2.78 13.94
C ASP A 112 3.99 -2.49 12.55
N HIS A 113 5.06 -3.19 12.16
CA HIS A 113 5.62 -3.11 10.81
C HIS A 113 4.58 -3.49 9.74
N TYR A 114 3.95 -4.66 9.86
CA TYR A 114 2.95 -5.12 8.88
C TYR A 114 1.66 -4.31 8.94
N ILE A 115 1.24 -3.90 10.13
CA ILE A 115 0.03 -3.09 10.28
C ILE A 115 0.24 -1.68 9.71
N GLY A 116 1.44 -1.10 9.82
CA GLY A 116 1.77 0.15 9.14
C GLY A 116 1.59 0.06 7.62
N TRP A 117 2.01 -1.06 7.03
CA TRP A 117 1.81 -1.32 5.60
C TRP A 117 0.33 -1.51 5.23
N LEU A 118 -0.41 -2.32 5.98
CA LEU A 118 -1.85 -2.51 5.75
C LEU A 118 -2.64 -1.20 5.92
N ALA A 119 -2.31 -0.39 6.93
CA ALA A 119 -2.91 0.92 7.12
C ALA A 119 -2.66 1.84 5.92
N HIS A 120 -1.46 1.81 5.34
CA HIS A 120 -1.14 2.55 4.12
C HIS A 120 -1.99 2.08 2.93
N LEU A 121 -2.18 0.77 2.74
CA LEU A 121 -3.02 0.23 1.67
C LEU A 121 -4.50 0.59 1.85
N VAL A 122 -5.02 0.51 3.09
CA VAL A 122 -6.38 0.96 3.43
C VAL A 122 -6.54 2.45 3.17
N ALA A 123 -5.56 3.29 3.52
CA ALA A 123 -5.59 4.71 3.21
C ALA A 123 -5.61 4.96 1.69
N ALA A 124 -4.82 4.22 0.93
CA ALA A 124 -4.77 4.32 -0.52
C ALA A 124 -6.04 3.82 -1.22
N HIS A 125 -6.71 2.81 -0.66
CA HIS A 125 -8.03 2.36 -1.09
C HIS A 125 -9.08 3.46 -0.92
N ASN A 126 -8.96 4.25 0.14
CA ASN A 126 -9.88 5.32 0.52
C ASN A 126 -9.51 6.71 -0.05
N ASN A 127 -8.58 6.76 -1.00
CA ASN A 127 -8.16 8.03 -1.57
C ASN A 127 -9.31 8.72 -2.33
N THR A 128 -9.43 10.03 -2.16
CA THR A 128 -10.43 10.88 -2.82
C THR A 128 -10.05 11.27 -4.26
N ALA A 129 -8.81 10.99 -4.67
CA ALA A 129 -8.23 11.36 -5.97
C ALA A 129 -8.45 12.85 -6.31
N PRO A 130 -7.99 13.77 -5.44
CA PRO A 130 -8.23 15.19 -5.63
C PRO A 130 -7.55 15.69 -6.91
N ARG A 131 -8.18 16.64 -7.59
CA ARG A 131 -7.54 17.33 -8.72
C ARG A 131 -6.39 18.19 -8.22
N TRP A 132 -5.19 17.99 -8.76
CA TRP A 132 -4.05 18.90 -8.56
C TRP A 132 -3.61 19.57 -9.86
N ASN A 133 -4.03 19.05 -11.02
CA ASN A 133 -3.77 19.61 -12.36
C ASN A 133 -2.29 19.71 -12.75
N GLY A 134 -1.41 18.90 -12.15
CA GLY A 134 -0.02 18.76 -12.57
C GLY A 134 0.16 17.64 -13.60
N GLU A 135 1.28 17.68 -14.31
CA GLU A 135 1.68 16.60 -15.22
C GLU A 135 2.19 15.37 -14.45
N THR A 136 1.92 14.18 -14.98
CA THR A 136 2.24 12.91 -14.32
C THR A 136 2.96 11.95 -15.27
N PRO A 137 4.29 11.84 -15.23
CA PRO A 137 4.96 10.70 -15.84
C PRO A 137 4.67 9.44 -15.00
N HIS A 138 4.08 8.43 -15.64
CA HIS A 138 3.80 7.14 -15.03
C HIS A 138 4.72 6.08 -15.62
N VAL A 139 5.80 5.76 -14.90
CA VAL A 139 6.77 4.75 -15.33
C VAL A 139 6.36 3.40 -14.78
N ILE A 140 6.09 2.43 -15.64
CA ILE A 140 5.52 1.12 -15.27
C ILE A 140 6.33 -0.04 -15.83
N SER A 141 6.28 -1.17 -15.12
CA SER A 141 6.81 -2.44 -15.63
C SER A 141 5.96 -3.01 -16.76
N ARG A 142 6.51 -3.98 -17.51
CA ARG A 142 5.89 -4.56 -18.72
C ARG A 142 4.46 -5.03 -18.47
N ASP A 143 4.25 -5.74 -17.37
CA ASP A 143 2.99 -6.45 -17.07
C ASP A 143 2.07 -5.65 -16.13
N HIS A 144 2.27 -4.33 -16.03
CA HIS A 144 1.49 -3.49 -15.14
C HIS A 144 0.01 -3.36 -15.58
N PRO A 145 -0.96 -3.58 -14.66
CA PRO A 145 -2.38 -3.65 -15.02
C PRO A 145 -3.02 -2.28 -15.26
N TYR A 146 -2.47 -1.21 -14.66
CA TYR A 146 -3.02 0.15 -14.79
C TYR A 146 -2.21 0.96 -15.79
N ARG A 147 -2.86 1.38 -16.90
CA ARG A 147 -2.24 2.14 -18.00
C ARG A 147 -3.02 3.39 -18.39
N GLU A 148 -4.09 3.69 -17.65
CA GLU A 148 -4.97 4.81 -17.88
C GLU A 148 -4.39 6.12 -17.31
N ASP A 149 -5.06 7.23 -17.60
CA ASP A 149 -4.69 8.54 -17.06
C ASP A 149 -4.84 8.57 -15.53
N TRP A 150 -3.91 9.22 -14.86
CA TRP A 150 -3.97 9.41 -13.42
C TRP A 150 -5.11 10.38 -13.06
N PRO A 151 -6.06 9.96 -12.20
CA PRO A 151 -7.19 10.80 -11.85
C PRO A 151 -6.69 12.05 -11.14
N GLY A 152 -7.14 13.23 -11.57
CA GLY A 152 -6.74 14.51 -10.97
C GLY A 152 -5.51 15.18 -11.59
N ALA A 153 -4.77 14.48 -12.45
CA ALA A 153 -3.70 15.05 -13.26
C ALA A 153 -4.26 15.92 -14.40
N SER A 154 -3.47 16.88 -14.90
CA SER A 154 -3.80 17.60 -16.14
C SER A 154 -3.42 16.80 -17.39
N ALA A 155 -2.34 16.03 -17.30
CA ALA A 155 -1.88 15.10 -18.32
C ALA A 155 -1.11 13.94 -17.69
N THR A 156 -1.25 12.74 -18.27
CA THR A 156 -0.49 11.55 -17.89
C THR A 156 0.38 11.09 -19.06
N GLY A 157 1.67 10.92 -18.82
CA GLY A 157 2.62 10.34 -19.76
C GLY A 157 3.03 8.95 -19.29
N THR A 158 2.46 7.89 -19.84
CA THR A 158 2.82 6.52 -19.48
C THR A 158 4.07 6.04 -20.23
N VAL A 159 5.07 5.58 -19.49
CA VAL A 159 6.31 4.98 -20.03
C VAL A 159 6.40 3.54 -19.55
N VAL A 160 6.33 2.59 -20.48
CA VAL A 160 6.49 1.16 -20.19
C VAL A 160 7.98 0.80 -20.29
N VAL A 161 8.51 0.20 -19.22
CA VAL A 161 9.86 -0.37 -19.18
C VAL A 161 9.73 -1.88 -19.29
N GLU A 162 10.47 -2.46 -20.22
CA GLU A 162 10.52 -3.91 -20.49
C GLU A 162 11.30 -4.66 -19.38
N CYS A 163 10.74 -4.69 -18.18
CA CYS A 163 11.26 -5.42 -17.03
C CYS A 163 10.14 -5.92 -16.12
N GLU A 164 10.51 -6.77 -15.17
CA GLU A 164 9.66 -7.17 -14.05
C GLU A 164 9.49 -6.02 -13.05
N ARG A 165 8.41 -6.08 -12.26
CA ARG A 165 8.02 -5.02 -11.31
C ARG A 165 9.10 -4.73 -10.26
N ASP A 166 9.69 -5.75 -9.68
CA ASP A 166 10.75 -5.69 -8.67
C ASP A 166 12.05 -5.06 -9.21
N ARG A 167 12.30 -5.18 -10.52
CA ARG A 167 13.49 -4.63 -11.18
C ARG A 167 13.33 -3.18 -11.62
N LEU A 168 12.10 -2.66 -11.70
CA LEU A 168 11.80 -1.38 -12.34
C LEU A 168 12.71 -0.25 -11.83
N LEU A 169 12.83 -0.09 -10.52
CA LEU A 169 13.60 0.99 -9.90
C LEU A 169 15.11 0.92 -10.19
N GLY A 170 15.63 -0.28 -10.48
CA GLY A 170 17.03 -0.51 -10.77
C GLY A 170 17.42 -0.37 -12.24
N THR A 171 16.45 -0.20 -13.16
CA THR A 171 16.77 -0.15 -14.59
C THR A 171 17.30 1.21 -15.04
N PRO A 172 18.30 1.27 -15.94
CA PRO A 172 18.71 2.51 -16.58
C PRO A 172 17.57 3.22 -17.32
N ALA A 173 16.66 2.45 -17.93
CA ALA A 173 15.49 2.97 -18.64
C ALA A 173 14.54 3.77 -17.73
N THR A 174 14.27 3.29 -16.50
CA THR A 174 13.49 4.05 -15.51
C THR A 174 14.15 5.38 -15.18
N ARG A 175 15.48 5.38 -14.98
CA ARG A 175 16.24 6.61 -14.72
C ARG A 175 16.16 7.57 -15.90
N GLU A 176 16.33 7.09 -17.13
CA GLU A 176 16.24 7.90 -18.34
C GLU A 176 14.84 8.51 -18.53
N ALA A 177 13.79 7.75 -18.25
CA ALA A 177 12.42 8.25 -18.30
C ALA A 177 12.18 9.40 -17.30
N ILE A 178 12.63 9.22 -16.05
CA ILE A 178 12.52 10.23 -14.99
C ILE A 178 13.32 11.49 -15.34
N LEU A 179 14.59 11.35 -15.71
CA LEU A 179 15.45 12.48 -16.05
C LEU A 179 14.97 13.19 -17.32
N GLY A 180 14.52 12.44 -18.31
CA GLY A 180 13.94 12.99 -19.53
C GLY A 180 12.70 13.84 -19.26
N PHE A 181 11.90 13.50 -18.24
CA PHE A 181 10.81 14.36 -17.80
C PHE A 181 11.33 15.60 -17.06
N LEU A 182 12.20 15.42 -16.06
CA LEU A 182 12.70 16.52 -15.21
C LEU A 182 13.49 17.59 -15.97
N PHE A 183 14.16 17.23 -17.07
CA PHE A 183 14.92 18.19 -17.89
C PHE A 183 14.11 18.79 -19.06
N ARG A 184 12.82 18.44 -19.20
CA ARG A 184 11.91 19.07 -20.15
C ARG A 184 11.03 20.17 -19.53
N ALA A 185 10.76 20.06 -18.23
CA ALA A 185 9.98 21.02 -17.43
C ALA A 185 10.85 22.20 -16.95
#